data_AF-A0A841GEB0-F1
#
_entry.id   AF-A0A841GEB0-F1
#
_cell.length_a   1.000
_cell.length_b   1.000
_cell.length_c   1.000
_cell.angle_alpha   90.00
_cell.angle_beta   90.00
_cell.angle_gamma   90.00
#
_symmetry.space_group_name_H-M   'P 1'
#
loop_
_entity.id
_entity.type
_entity.pdbx_description
1 polymer ?
#
loop_
_entity_poly.entity_id
_entity_poly.type
_entity_poly.pdbx_seq_one_letter_code
_entity_poly.pdbx_strand_id
1 'polypeptide(L)'
;MVQSTEKPSEIQIIKVIDDLKQGKVKITYAFNYGIQEKQIEEQVVREDGTVDTEIRTVYEYYQYISEAEFDLMLKPFIAELLKQMYKKLEMTILTRLADAQSELPKEITLEE
;
A
#
# COMPACT_ATOMS: atom_id res chain seq x y z
N MET A 1 6.30 3.57 -4.62
CA MET A 1 5.93 3.91 -3.23
C MET A 1 4.90 5.02 -3.28
N VAL A 2 3.90 4.98 -2.41
CA VAL A 2 2.84 5.99 -2.29
C VAL A 2 3.04 6.75 -0.98
N GLN A 3 2.76 8.05 -0.98
CA GLN A 3 2.81 8.89 0.21
C GLN A 3 1.41 9.41 0.53
N SER A 4 1.01 9.35 1.80
CA SER A 4 -0.28 9.83 2.29
C SER A 4 -0.09 10.66 3.55
N THR A 5 -0.91 11.69 3.73
CA THR A 5 -0.95 12.48 4.98
C THR A 5 -1.73 11.77 6.08
N GLU A 6 -2.54 10.78 5.72
CA GLU A 6 -3.31 9.94 6.63
C GLU A 6 -2.79 8.50 6.61
N LYS A 7 -2.81 7.83 7.77
CA LYS A 7 -2.38 6.44 7.87
C LYS A 7 -3.31 5.55 7.03
N PRO A 8 -2.80 4.87 5.99
CA PRO A 8 -3.65 4.02 5.16
C PRO A 8 -4.04 2.75 5.92
N SER A 9 -5.21 2.19 5.59
CA SER A 9 -5.57 0.83 5.97
C SER A 9 -4.71 -0.18 5.21
N GLU A 10 -4.33 -1.29 5.82
CA GLU A 10 -3.59 -2.38 5.15
C GLU A 10 -4.36 -2.96 3.96
N ILE A 11 -5.69 -3.02 4.08
CA ILE A 11 -6.60 -3.49 3.04
C ILE A 11 -7.67 -2.43 2.81
N GLN A 12 -7.86 -2.03 1.57
CA GLN A 12 -8.90 -1.09 1.16
C GLN A 12 -9.76 -1.72 0.08
N ILE A 13 -11.08 -1.74 0.29
CA ILE A 13 -12.02 -2.08 -0.78
C ILE A 13 -12.38 -0.78 -1.50
N ILE A 14 -12.00 -0.67 -2.76
CA ILE A 14 -12.20 0.53 -3.59
C ILE A 14 -13.59 0.50 -4.23
N LYS A 15 -13.98 -0.67 -4.74
CA LYS A 15 -15.23 -0.82 -5.48
C LYS A 15 -15.78 -2.23 -5.32
N VAL A 16 -17.11 -2.33 -5.23
CA VAL A 16 -17.86 -3.58 -5.26
C VAL A 16 -18.97 -3.45 -6.29
N ILE A 17 -19.06 -4.40 -7.21
CA ILE A 17 -20.09 -4.44 -8.26
C ILE A 17 -20.74 -5.83 -8.23
N ASP A 18 -22.03 -5.88 -7.97
CA ASP A 18 -22.80 -7.12 -8.01
C ASP A 18 -23.32 -7.36 -9.44
N ASP A 19 -23.02 -8.52 -10.00
CA ASP A 19 -23.64 -9.02 -11.23
C ASP A 19 -24.65 -10.12 -10.86
N LEU A 20 -25.90 -9.70 -10.67
CA LEU A 20 -27.01 -10.60 -10.33
C LEU A 20 -27.34 -11.58 -11.47
N LYS A 21 -27.04 -11.23 -12.73
CA LYS A 21 -27.33 -12.09 -13.88
C LYS A 21 -26.36 -13.27 -13.92
N GLN A 22 -25.11 -13.03 -13.54
CA GLN A 22 -24.06 -14.05 -13.52
C GLN A 22 -23.86 -14.70 -12.14
N GLY A 23 -24.52 -14.18 -11.10
CA GLY A 23 -24.35 -14.65 -9.74
C GLY A 23 -22.95 -14.35 -9.19
N LYS A 24 -22.32 -13.27 -9.66
CA LYS A 24 -20.95 -12.88 -9.33
C LYS A 24 -20.89 -11.53 -8.62
N VAL A 25 -19.79 -11.28 -7.93
CA VAL A 25 -19.43 -9.98 -7.38
C VAL A 25 -18.00 -9.66 -7.76
N LYS A 26 -17.80 -8.51 -8.42
CA LYS A 26 -16.48 -7.98 -8.78
C LYS A 26 -16.03 -6.98 -7.74
N ILE A 27 -14.79 -7.11 -7.29
CA ILE A 27 -14.22 -6.27 -6.25
C ILE A 27 -12.88 -5.75 -6.67
N THR A 28 -12.74 -4.43 -6.66
CA THR A 28 -11.47 -3.73 -6.76
C THR A 28 -10.98 -3.46 -5.34
N TYR A 29 -9.78 -3.92 -5.01
CA TYR A 29 -9.17 -3.74 -3.69
C TYR A 29 -7.72 -3.26 -3.82
N ALA A 30 -7.21 -2.63 -2.77
CA ALA A 30 -5.81 -2.28 -2.61
C ALA A 30 -5.25 -2.96 -1.35
N PHE A 31 -4.04 -3.51 -1.47
CA PHE A 31 -3.22 -3.94 -0.36
C PHE A 31 -2.06 -2.95 -0.17
N ASN A 32 -1.94 -2.41 1.03
CA ASN A 32 -0.92 -1.44 1.41
C ASN A 32 0.07 -2.12 2.36
N TYR A 33 1.31 -2.32 1.91
CA TYR A 33 2.37 -3.01 2.64
C TYR A 33 3.45 -2.04 3.09
N GLY A 34 4.15 -2.40 4.18
CA GLY A 34 5.34 -1.68 4.65
C GLY A 34 5.05 -0.22 4.98
N ILE A 35 3.93 0.05 5.67
CA ILE A 35 3.51 1.40 6.05
C ILE A 35 4.51 1.98 7.05
N GLN A 36 5.23 3.01 6.65
CA GLN A 36 6.22 3.72 7.46
C GLN A 36 5.75 5.14 7.74
N GLU A 37 5.81 5.55 8.99
CA GLU A 37 5.59 6.94 9.40
C GLU A 37 6.89 7.73 9.25
N LYS A 38 6.82 8.88 8.59
CA LYS A 38 7.92 9.83 8.44
C LYS A 38 7.47 11.23 8.77
N GLN A 39 8.39 12.02 9.32
CA GLN A 39 8.20 13.45 9.47
C GLN A 39 8.96 14.15 8.35
N ILE A 40 8.28 15.04 7.63
CA ILE A 40 8.87 15.88 6.59
C ILE A 40 8.76 17.34 7.00
N GLU A 41 9.76 18.12 6.66
CA GLU A 41 9.74 19.58 6.79
C GLU A 41 9.10 20.16 5.51
N GLU A 42 7.99 20.87 5.67
CA GLU A 42 7.27 21.55 4.58
C GLU A 42 7.31 23.06 4.82
N GLN A 43 7.68 23.82 3.79
CA GLN A 43 7.68 25.28 3.86
C GLN A 43 6.26 25.79 3.55
N VAL A 44 5.62 26.39 4.53
CA VAL A 44 4.26 26.94 4.41
C VAL A 44 4.36 28.46 4.35
N VAL A 45 3.77 29.05 3.31
CA VAL A 45 3.67 30.50 3.16
C VAL A 45 2.43 30.97 3.91
N ARG A 46 2.62 31.79 4.95
CA ARG A 46 1.54 32.39 5.72
C ARG A 46 0.92 33.58 4.97
N GLU A 47 -0.27 33.99 5.43
CA GLU A 47 -1.02 35.11 4.83
C GLU A 47 -0.27 36.46 4.88
N ASP A 48 0.71 36.61 5.77
CA ASP A 48 1.59 37.77 5.88
C ASP A 48 2.82 37.71 4.92
N GLY A 49 2.92 36.66 4.11
CA GLY A 49 4.01 36.43 3.16
C GLY A 49 5.29 35.85 3.77
N THR A 50 5.29 35.51 5.06
CA THR A 50 6.41 34.82 5.70
C THR A 50 6.41 33.33 5.38
N VAL A 51 7.60 32.74 5.29
CA VAL A 51 7.79 31.30 5.04
C VAL A 51 8.19 30.66 6.36
N ASP A 52 7.36 29.78 6.89
CA ASP A 52 7.67 28.97 8.06
C ASP A 52 7.89 27.52 7.68
N THR A 53 8.76 26.84 8.44
CA THR A 53 8.97 25.41 8.32
C THR A 53 8.04 24.69 9.29
N GLU A 54 7.09 23.94 8.76
CA GLU A 54 6.22 23.07 9.55
C GLU A 54 6.66 21.61 9.41
N ILE A 55 6.68 20.87 10.53
CA ILE A 55 6.93 19.44 10.54
C ILE A 55 5.59 18.73 10.33
N ARG A 56 5.47 17.97 9.25
CA ARG A 56 4.27 17.22 8.90
C ARG A 56 4.54 15.72 8.92
N THR A 57 3.65 14.98 9.57
CA THR A 57 3.66 13.52 9.51
C THR A 57 3.08 13.04 8.18
N VAL A 58 3.80 12.16 7.50
CA VAL A 58 3.41 11.50 6.27
C VAL A 58 3.67 10.00 6.38
N TYR A 59 2.91 9.21 5.64
CA TYR A 59 3.00 7.77 5.61
C TYR A 59 3.44 7.32 4.23
N GLU A 60 4.53 6.56 4.17
CA GLU A 60 5.01 5.96 2.93
C GLU A 60 4.74 4.46 2.94
N TYR A 61 4.26 3.93 1.82
CA TYR A 61 3.88 2.51 1.71
C TYR A 61 3.90 2.01 0.27
N TYR A 62 3.86 0.70 0.11
CA TYR A 62 3.70 0.04 -1.18
C TYR A 62 2.25 -0.35 -1.38
N GLN A 63 1.67 0.10 -2.48
CA GLN A 63 0.28 -0.18 -2.81
C GLN A 63 0.19 -1.14 -4.00
N TYR A 64 -0.59 -2.21 -3.82
CA TYR A 64 -0.96 -3.15 -4.86
C TYR A 64 -2.47 -3.10 -5.07
N ILE A 65 -2.92 -2.65 -6.25
CA ILE A 65 -4.33 -2.59 -6.62
C ILE A 65 -4.64 -3.77 -7.54
N SER A 66 -5.72 -4.48 -7.27
CA SER A 66 -6.19 -5.57 -8.11
C SER A 66 -7.71 -5.65 -8.14
N GLU A 67 -8.22 -6.27 -9.19
CA GLU A 67 -9.61 -6.71 -9.28
C GLU A 67 -9.68 -8.22 -9.06
N ALA A 68 -10.74 -8.68 -8.40
CA ALA A 68 -11.09 -10.09 -8.28
C ALA A 68 -12.59 -10.30 -8.42
N GLU A 69 -12.97 -11.46 -8.93
CA GLU A 69 -14.37 -11.87 -9.07
C GLU A 69 -14.65 -13.08 -8.17
N PHE A 70 -15.74 -13.02 -7.43
CA PHE A 70 -16.20 -14.07 -6.53
C PHE A 70 -17.65 -14.45 -6.81
N ASP A 71 -18.08 -15.63 -6.36
CA ASP A 71 -19.50 -15.95 -6.32
C ASP A 71 -20.23 -15.01 -5.35
N LEU A 72 -21.42 -14.56 -5.73
CA LEU A 72 -22.21 -13.60 -4.96
C LEU A 72 -22.52 -14.12 -3.54
N MET A 73 -22.68 -15.43 -3.37
CA MET A 73 -22.88 -16.06 -2.05
C MET A 73 -21.69 -15.88 -1.10
N LEU A 74 -20.48 -15.66 -1.63
CA LEU A 74 -19.28 -15.45 -0.83
C LEU A 74 -19.11 -14.01 -0.37
N LYS A 75 -19.97 -13.08 -0.81
CA LYS A 75 -19.91 -11.66 -0.47
C LYS A 75 -19.70 -11.35 1.02
N PRO A 76 -20.39 -12.03 1.97
CA PRO A 76 -20.17 -11.79 3.40
C PRO A 76 -18.76 -12.16 3.89
N PHE A 77 -18.08 -13.07 3.19
CA PHE A 77 -16.77 -13.60 3.58
C PHE A 77 -15.60 -12.91 2.87
N ILE A 78 -15.86 -12.04 1.89
CA ILE A 78 -14.83 -11.39 1.09
C ILE A 78 -13.81 -10.64 1.95
N ALA A 79 -14.26 -9.92 2.97
CA ALA A 79 -13.34 -9.20 3.86
C ALA A 79 -12.34 -10.17 4.53
N GLU A 80 -12.79 -11.35 4.94
CA GLU A 80 -11.95 -12.37 5.56
C GLU A 80 -11.03 -13.05 4.54
N LEU A 81 -11.53 -13.32 3.33
CA LEU A 81 -10.73 -13.84 2.22
C LEU A 81 -9.59 -12.88 1.86
N LEU A 82 -9.88 -11.58 1.75
CA LEU A 82 -8.87 -10.56 1.47
C LEU A 82 -7.83 -10.48 2.58
N LYS A 83 -8.20 -10.61 3.86
CA LYS A 83 -7.24 -10.69 4.98
C LYS A 83 -6.32 -11.89 4.87
N GLN A 84 -6.85 -13.05 4.53
CA GLN A 84 -6.05 -14.26 4.37
C GLN A 84 -5.08 -14.13 3.18
N MET A 85 -5.55 -13.56 2.07
CA MET A 85 -4.70 -13.26 0.91
C MET A 85 -3.60 -12.27 1.28
N TYR A 86 -3.94 -11.19 1.99
CA TYR A 86 -2.98 -10.18 2.44
C TYR A 86 -1.85 -10.83 3.26
N LYS A 87 -2.19 -11.59 4.30
CA LYS A 87 -1.21 -12.28 5.17
C LYS A 87 -0.31 -13.25 4.42
N LYS A 88 -0.87 -13.98 3.46
CA LYS A 88 -0.10 -14.94 2.65
C LYS A 88 0.92 -14.22 1.75
N LEU A 89 0.53 -13.08 1.20
CA LEU A 89 1.38 -12.30 0.30
C LEU A 89 2.36 -11.39 1.04
N GLU A 90 2.02 -10.98 2.27
CA GLU A 90 2.79 -10.04 3.09
C GLU A 90 4.26 -10.43 3.20
N MET A 91 4.58 -11.64 3.65
CA MET A 91 5.98 -12.07 3.75
C MET A 91 6.70 -12.03 2.41
N THR A 92 6.05 -12.49 1.33
CA THR A 92 6.67 -12.52 0.00
C THR A 92 6.94 -11.10 -0.52
N ILE A 93 6.00 -10.19 -0.31
CA ILE A 93 6.15 -8.78 -0.70
C ILE A 93 7.26 -8.14 0.13
N LEU A 94 7.25 -8.27 1.46
CA LEU A 94 8.24 -7.67 2.34
C LEU A 94 9.67 -8.18 2.07
N THR A 95 9.86 -9.48 1.84
CA THR A 95 11.17 -10.03 1.46
C THR A 95 11.65 -9.44 0.14
N ARG A 96 10.79 -9.41 -0.88
CA ARG A 96 11.15 -8.83 -2.18
C ARG A 96 11.45 -7.34 -2.09
N LEU A 97 10.78 -6.62 -1.21
CA LEU A 97 11.06 -5.21 -0.95
C LEU A 97 12.42 -5.02 -0.28
N ALA A 98 12.79 -5.88 0.68
CA ALA A 98 14.11 -5.86 1.29
C ALA A 98 15.21 -6.18 0.25
N ASP A 99 14.99 -7.19 -0.60
CA ASP A 99 15.94 -7.58 -1.66
C ASP A 99 16.10 -6.47 -2.73
N ALA A 100 15.00 -5.77 -3.06
CA ALA A 100 15.05 -4.63 -3.99
C ALA A 100 15.77 -3.41 -3.40
N GLN A 101 15.82 -3.28 -2.07
CA GLN A 101 16.54 -2.20 -1.37
C GLN A 101 17.99 -2.54 -1.09
N SER A 102 18.38 -3.82 -1.09
CA SER A 102 19.78 -4.21 -1.08
C SER A 102 20.40 -3.95 -2.46
N GLU A 103 21.08 -2.81 -2.62
CA GLU A 103 21.97 -2.60 -3.76
C GLU A 103 23.00 -3.75 -3.81
N LEU A 104 23.16 -4.39 -4.98
CA LEU A 104 24.34 -5.23 -5.24
C LEU A 104 25.59 -4.39 -4.92
N PRO A 105 26.56 -4.91 -4.13
CA PRO A 105 27.78 -4.16 -3.83
C PRO A 105 28.45 -3.74 -5.14
N LYS A 106 28.67 -2.43 -5.29
CA LYS A 106 29.23 -1.82 -6.52
C LYS A 106 30.71 -2.17 -6.73
N GLU A 107 31.37 -2.77 -5.75
CA GLU A 107 32.74 -3.24 -5.86
C GLU A 107 32.86 -4.68 -5.34
N ILE A 108 33.24 -5.58 -6.24
CA ILE A 108 33.81 -6.89 -5.91
C ILE A 108 35.32 -6.69 -6.07
N THR A 109 36.04 -6.49 -4.98
CA THR A 109 37.50 -6.60 -5.00
C THR A 109 37.85 -8.08 -5.12
N LEU A 110 38.29 -8.49 -6.30
CA LEU A 110 39.08 -9.71 -6.45
C LEU A 110 40.48 -9.36 -5.95
N GLU A 111 40.76 -9.60 -4.67
CA GLU A 111 42.15 -9.66 -4.21
C GLU A 111 42.80 -10.90 -4.85
N GLU A 112 43.97 -10.69 -5.47
CA GLU A 112 44.77 -11.69 -6.20
C GLU A 112 45.17 -12.91 -5.35
#